data_AF-A0A933E9J1-F1
#
_entry.id   AF-A0A933E9J1-F1
#
_cell.length_a   1.000
_cell.length_b   1.000
_cell.length_c   1.000
_cell.angle_alpha   90.00
_cell.angle_beta   90.00
_cell.angle_gamma   90.00
#
_symmetry.space_group_name_H-M   'P 1'
#
loop_
_entity.id
_entity.type
_entity.pdbx_description
1 polymer ?
#
loop_
_entity_poly.entity_id
_entity_poly.type
_entity_poly.pdbx_seq_one_letter_code
_entity_poly.pdbx_strand_id
1 'polypeptide(L)' 'MEEVTLHAFRRLRASGDPALRDRLTCRHMPLVGHLARRFARPGVPLEDLVQVGYVGLINAVDHFDPDRRVKFETYARH' A
#
# COMPACT_ATOMS: atom_id res chain seq x y z
N MET A 1 -10.12 13.84 -3.05
CA MET A 1 -9.53 12.72 -2.28
C MET A 1 -8.26 12.16 -2.92
N GLU A 2 -8.24 11.94 -4.24
CA GLU A 2 -7.10 11.34 -4.96
C GLU A 2 -5.88 12.26 -5.09
N GLU A 3 -6.12 13.55 -5.36
CA GLU A 3 -5.09 14.58 -5.45
C GLU A 3 -4.33 14.78 -4.12
N VAL A 4 -5.03 14.67 -2.99
CA VAL A 4 -4.45 14.73 -1.64
C VAL A 4 -3.51 13.54 -1.39
N THR A 5 -3.88 12.34 -1.85
CA THR A 5 -3.04 11.15 -1.71
C THR A 5 -1.77 11.28 -2.54
N LEU A 6 -1.87 11.69 -3.81
CA LEU A 6 -0.69 11.93 -4.66
C LEU A 6 0.23 13.02 -4.08
N HIS A 7 -0.35 14.09 -3.54
CA HIS A 7 0.42 15.13 -2.87
C HIS A 7 1.18 14.59 -1.65
N ALA A 8 0.54 13.76 -0.83
CA ALA A 8 1.19 13.12 0.32
C ALA A 8 2.36 12.21 -0.11
N PHE A 9 2.21 11.44 -1.20
CA PHE A 9 3.30 10.63 -1.75
C PHE A 9 4.45 11.47 -2.33
N ARG A 10 4.16 12.59 -2.99
CA ARG A 10 5.21 13.54 -3.43
C ARG A 10 5.99 14.10 -2.25
N ARG A 11 5.29 14.48 -1.18
CA ARG A 11 5.93 14.93 0.07
C ARG A 11 6.79 13.84 0.68
N LEU A 12 6.28 12.61 0.78
CA LEU A 12 7.04 11.47 1.29
C LEU A 12 8.35 11.27 0.51
N ARG A 13 8.31 11.29 -0.83
CA ARG A 13 9.52 11.16 -1.66
C ARG A 13 10.51 12.31 -1.47
N ALA A 14 10.01 13.53 -1.27
CA ALA A 14 10.86 14.71 -1.09
C ALA A 14 11.51 14.78 0.30
N SER A 15 10.78 14.36 1.36
CA SER A 15 11.25 14.51 2.74
C SER A 15 11.78 13.23 3.38
N GLY A 16 11.41 12.06 2.87
CA GLY A 16 11.69 10.77 3.51
C GLY A 16 11.05 10.63 4.90
N ASP A 17 10.01 11.40 5.20
CA ASP A 17 9.42 11.51 6.54
C ASP A 17 8.83 10.17 7.02
N PRO A 18 9.43 9.53 8.05
CA PRO A 18 8.96 8.24 8.56
C PRO A 18 7.53 8.30 9.11
N ALA A 19 7.13 9.42 9.73
CA ALA A 19 5.78 9.56 10.26
C ALA A 19 4.75 9.67 9.13
N LEU A 20 5.11 10.31 8.02
CA LEU A 20 4.27 10.37 6.83
C LEU A 20 4.17 9.02 6.14
N ARG A 21 5.27 8.27 6.06
CA ARG A 21 5.31 6.89 5.59
C ARG A 21 4.35 6.02 6.37
N ASP A 22 4.46 6.02 7.70
CA ASP A 22 3.61 5.21 8.57
C ASP A 22 2.13 5.59 8.45
N ARG A 23 1.83 6.90 8.34
CA ARG A 23 0.45 7.36 8.06
C ARG A 23 -0.09 6.84 6.74
N LEU A 24 0.71 6.86 5.67
CA LEU A 24 0.33 6.35 4.36
C LEU A 24 0.13 4.83 4.37
N THR A 25 1.00 4.10 5.06
CA THR A 25 0.85 2.65 5.28
C THR A 25 -0.43 2.35 6.04
N CYS A 26 -0.65 2.97 7.21
CA CYS A 26 -1.85 2.78 8.03
C CYS A 26 -3.14 3.09 7.26
N ARG A 27 -3.14 4.17 6.47
CA ARG A 27 -4.29 4.56 5.64
C ARG A 27 -4.68 3.47 4.63
N HIS A 28 -3.72 2.70 4.14
CA HIS A 28 -3.94 1.70 3.11
C HIS A 28 -3.98 0.24 3.62
N MET A 29 -3.81 0.02 4.93
CA MET A 29 -3.94 -1.30 5.55
C MET A 29 -5.22 -2.07 5.18
N PRO A 30 -6.42 -1.47 5.07
CA PRO A 30 -7.63 -2.20 4.69
C PRO A 30 -7.55 -2.90 3.32
N LEU A 31 -6.67 -2.43 2.42
CA LEU A 31 -6.43 -3.06 1.11
C LEU A 31 -5.88 -4.48 1.27
N VAL A 32 -5.02 -4.71 2.27
CA VAL A 32 -4.39 -6.01 2.51
C VAL A 32 -5.44 -7.08 2.81
N GLY A 33 -6.37 -6.79 3.73
CA GLY A 33 -7.44 -7.73 4.07
C GLY A 33 -8.40 -8.00 2.90
N HIS A 34 -8.60 -7.04 2.01
CA HIS A 34 -9.39 -7.25 0.79
C HIS A 34 -8.64 -8.16 -0.21
N LEU A 35 -7.34 -7.92 -0.44
CA LEU A 35 -6.54 -8.72 -1.36
C LEU A 35 -6.26 -10.12 -0.84
N ALA A 36 -5.94 -10.28 0.44
CA ALA A 36 -5.71 -11.58 1.06
C ALA A 36 -6.91 -12.51 0.89
N ARG A 37 -8.14 -12.00 1.09
CA ARG A 37 -9.38 -12.76 0.83
C ARG A 37 -9.56 -13.13 -0.64
N ARG A 38 -9.16 -12.25 -1.55
CA ARG A 38 -9.21 -12.52 -3.00
C ARG A 38 -8.23 -13.61 -3.42
N PHE A 39 -7.07 -13.72 -2.76
CA PHE A 39 -6.05 -14.73 -3.03
C PHE A 39 -6.18 -15.99 -2.17
N ALA A 40 -7.17 -16.04 -1.27
CA ALA A 40 -7.41 -17.19 -0.40
C ALA A 40 -7.66 -18.45 -1.24
N ARG A 41 -6.99 -19.54 -0.86
CA ARG A 41 -7.07 -20.84 -1.53
C ARG A 41 -6.91 -21.98 -0.51
N PRO A 42 -7.45 -23.18 -0.78
CA PRO A 42 -7.33 -24.31 0.12
C PRO A 42 -5.86 -24.58 0.50
N GLY A 43 -5.63 -24.88 1.78
CA GLY A 43 -4.30 -25.21 2.30
C GLY A 43 -3.39 -24.03 2.64
N VAL A 44 -3.83 -22.78 2.45
CA VAL A 44 -3.10 -21.58 2.89
C VAL A 44 -3.93 -20.81 3.92
N PRO A 45 -3.45 -20.61 5.15
CA PRO A 45 -4.10 -19.76 6.13
C PRO A 45 -4.27 -18.31 5.63
N LEU A 46 -5.41 -17.70 5.92
CA LEU A 46 -5.66 -16.30 5.56
C LEU A 46 -4.66 -15.35 6.25
N GLU A 47 -4.24 -15.68 7.47
CA GLU A 47 -3.28 -14.89 8.25
C GLU A 47 -1.92 -14.78 7.57
N ASP A 48 -1.43 -15.88 6.97
CA ASP A 48 -0.18 -15.89 6.21
C ASP A 48 -0.26 -14.95 4.99
N LEU A 49 -1.40 -14.97 4.28
CA LEU A 49 -1.65 -14.07 3.16
C LEU A 49 -1.72 -12.61 3.60
N VAL A 50 -2.32 -12.34 4.76
CA VAL A 50 -2.38 -10.99 5.34
C VAL A 50 -0.98 -10.51 5.73
N GLN A 51 -0.16 -11.35 6.35
CA GLN A 51 1.21 -11.01 6.72
C GLN A 51 2.06 -10.65 5.50
N VAL A 52 2.06 -11.50 4.47
CA VAL A 52 2.76 -11.22 3.21
C VAL A 52 2.21 -9.96 2.54
N GLY A 53 0.89 -9.77 2.58
CA GLY A 53 0.24 -8.58 2.03
C GLY A 53 0.66 -7.29 2.73
N TYR A 54 0.89 -7.30 4.05
CA TYR A 54 1.43 -6.14 4.76
C TYR A 54 2.87 -5.82 4.33
N VAL A 55 3.72 -6.83 4.13
CA VAL A 55 5.08 -6.62 3.58
C VAL A 55 5.01 -6.00 2.18
N GLY A 56 4.11 -6.50 1.32
CA GLY A 56 3.86 -5.95 -0.01
C GLY A 56 3.36 -4.51 0.04
N LEU A 57 2.45 -4.18 0.96
CA LEU A 57 1.94 -2.83 1.15
C LEU A 57 3.04 -1.85 1.57
N ILE A 58 3.87 -2.24 2.54
CA ILE A 58 5.00 -1.43 3.01
C ILE A 58 5.94 -1.13 1.84
N ASN A 59 6.31 -2.17 1.09
CA ASN A 59 7.17 -2.04 -0.09
C ASN A 59 6.53 -1.13 -1.16
N ALA A 60 5.22 -1.28 -1.40
CA ALA A 60 4.50 -0.43 -2.34
C ALA A 60 4.51 1.04 -1.92
N VAL A 61 4.34 1.35 -0.62
CA VAL A 61 4.44 2.74 -0.11
C VAL A 61 5.83 3.32 -0.36
N ASP A 62 6.88 2.51 -0.16
CA ASP A 62 8.28 2.94 -0.31
C ASP A 62 8.65 3.24 -1.77
N HIS A 63 8.05 2.54 -2.73
CA HIS A 63 8.45 2.60 -4.15
C HIS A 63 7.40 3.26 -5.06
N PHE A 64 6.28 3.72 -4.52
CA PHE A 64 5.24 4.35 -5.33
C PHE A 64 5.73 5.67 -5.94
N ASP A 65 5.54 5.78 -7.26
CA ASP A 65 5.84 6.98 -8.03
C ASP A 65 4.56 7.76 -8.37
N PRO A 66 4.27 8.89 -7.67
CA PRO A 66 3.05 9.66 -7.89
C PRO A 66 2.99 10.36 -9.26
N ASP A 67 4.11 10.42 -10.00
CA ASP A 67 4.15 11.11 -11.29
C ASP A 67 3.76 10.20 -12.46
N ARG A 68 3.63 8.90 -12.23
CA ARG A 68 3.08 7.93 -13.19
C ARG A 68 1.57 8.06 -13.43
N ARG A 69 0.89 8.98 -12.72
CA ARG A 69 -0.56 9.26 -12.82
C ARG A 69 -1.45 8.02 -12.68
N VAL A 70 -0.98 7.02 -11.94
CA VAL A 70 -1.77 5.84 -11.54
C VAL A 70 -2.18 5.96 -10.08
N LYS A 71 -3.31 5.36 -9.71
CA LYS A 71 -3.75 5.29 -8.31
C LYS A 71 -2.80 4.40 -7.53
N PHE A 72 -2.52 4.75 -6.27
CA PHE A 72 -1.72 3.90 -5.39
C PHE A 72 -2.33 2.51 -5.24
N GLU A 73 -3.65 2.43 -5.07
CA GLU A 73 -4.36 1.16 -4.92
C GLU A 73 -4.31 0.33 -6.21
N THR A 74 -4.15 0.94 -7.38
CA THR A 74 -3.92 0.20 -8.62
C THR A 74 -2.51 -0.36 -8.65
N TYR A 75 -1.52 0.45 -8.31
CA TYR A 75 -0.13 0.02 -8.23
C TYR A 75 0.09 -1.12 -7.22
N ALA A 76 -0.42 -0.99 -5.99
CA ALA A 76 -0.21 -1.95 -4.90
C ALA A 76 -0.92 -3.30 -5.09
N ARG A 77 -1.74 -3.47 -6.14
CA ARG A 77 -2.42 -4.73 -6.46
C ARG A 77 -1.64 -5.63 -7.42
N HIS A 78 -0.60 -5.10 -8.04
CA HIS A 78 0.23 -5.79 -9.04
C HIS A 78 1.59 -6.12 -8.45
#